data_AF-A0A6P4FGD7-F1
#
_entry.id   AF-A0A6P4FGD7-F1
#
_cell.length_a   1.000
_cell.length_b   1.000
_cell.length_c   1.000
_cell.angle_alpha   90.00
_cell.angle_beta   90.00
_cell.angle_gamma   90.00
#
_symmetry.space_group_name_H-M   'P 1'
#
loop_
_entity.id
_entity.type
_entity.pdbx_description
1 polymer ?
#
loop_
_entity_poly.entity_id
_entity_poly.type
_entity_poly.pdbx_seq_one_letter_code
_entity_poly.pdbx_strand_id
1 'polypeptide(L)'
;MSNKNTKGFRGIFKKMYKREVHEGERQKSHIVDSSQSMKAEKDSSHNLKERKEDHKEHQRGLSERKKEDVRERKREQELERQRRKELEREKEMERQRQLEWKQDLEKERQRERELEREHPKQEPSTSRKPPPEMTKFDEEFERDIEKLERQVCPLDFRSKTMATMWIDRLRNAPHNTSEARARNVITSHLLKCCGDNIFKKEPFNHPPPPENLATIRERMFLTRDSMCHGMPVVKQKNSHLTQLFNDSYDGGEFLSQLPVPRDGAFFIFHMHPNL
;
A
#
# COMPACT_ATOMS: atom_id res chain seq x y z
N MET A 1 -6.50 26.62 -39.30
CA MET A 1 -5.15 27.06 -38.89
C MET A 1 -4.97 26.59 -37.45
N SER A 2 -4.00 25.79 -37.00
CA SER A 2 -2.70 25.39 -37.50
C SER A 2 -2.38 24.00 -36.93
N ASN A 3 -1.90 23.08 -37.78
CA ASN A 3 -1.19 21.86 -37.39
C ASN A 3 0.25 22.20 -36.99
N LYS A 4 0.84 21.46 -36.04
CA LYS A 4 2.27 21.07 -35.96
C LYS A 4 2.51 20.33 -34.62
N ASN A 5 2.78 19.02 -34.65
CA ASN A 5 4.10 18.36 -34.79
C ASN A 5 4.74 18.03 -33.43
N THR A 6 4.74 16.75 -33.04
CA THR A 6 5.85 16.12 -32.27
C THR A 6 5.94 14.63 -32.63
N LYS A 7 6.58 14.36 -33.78
CA LYS A 7 7.25 13.08 -34.01
C LYS A 7 8.65 13.17 -33.41
N GLY A 8 9.02 12.16 -32.62
CA GLY A 8 10.37 11.63 -32.58
C GLY A 8 11.22 12.05 -31.38
N PHE A 9 11.44 11.11 -30.47
CA PHE A 9 12.77 10.86 -29.88
C PHE A 9 12.85 9.37 -29.49
N ARG A 10 13.04 8.54 -30.51
CA ARG A 10 13.64 7.21 -30.34
C ARG A 10 15.15 7.38 -30.47
N GLY A 11 15.88 6.98 -29.44
CA GLY A 11 17.27 6.53 -29.59
C GLY A 11 18.34 7.46 -29.04
N ILE A 12 18.68 7.29 -27.76
CA ILE A 12 20.04 7.50 -27.24
C ILE A 12 20.32 6.41 -26.19
N PHE A 13 20.41 5.15 -26.63
CA PHE A 13 21.04 4.08 -25.86
C PHE A 13 22.11 3.44 -26.73
N LYS A 14 23.29 4.04 -26.76
CA LYS A 14 24.52 3.38 -27.16
C LYS A 14 25.72 4.22 -26.73
N LYS A 15 26.68 3.53 -26.12
CA LYS A 15 28.01 3.97 -25.67
C LYS A 15 28.08 4.43 -24.22
N MET A 16 28.40 3.50 -23.33
CA MET A 16 29.56 3.61 -22.43
C MET A 16 29.79 2.28 -21.70
N TYR A 17 30.39 1.32 -22.40
CA TYR A 17 31.08 0.19 -21.77
C TYR A 17 32.31 -0.12 -22.63
N LYS A 18 33.46 0.40 -22.19
CA LYS A 18 34.82 -0.12 -22.40
C LYS A 18 35.82 1.00 -22.14
N ARG A 19 36.60 0.90 -21.07
CA ARG A 19 38.06 1.14 -20.98
C ARG A 19 38.47 0.96 -19.51
N GLU A 20 38.94 -0.23 -19.17
CA GLU A 20 40.33 -0.56 -18.79
C GLU A 20 40.65 -0.17 -17.34
N VAL A 21 40.70 -1.20 -16.49
CA VAL A 21 41.38 -1.17 -15.19
C VAL A 21 42.85 -1.43 -15.46
N HIS A 22 43.70 -0.44 -15.23
CA HIS A 22 45.14 -0.59 -15.21
C HIS A 22 45.61 -0.94 -13.79
N GLU A 23 46.43 -1.98 -13.73
CA GLU A 23 47.19 -2.42 -12.57
C GLU A 23 48.29 -1.41 -12.22
N GLY A 24 48.61 -1.39 -10.91
CA GLY A 24 49.97 -1.19 -10.44
C GLY A 24 50.26 0.19 -9.88
N GLU A 25 50.49 0.27 -8.57
CA GLU A 25 51.78 0.75 -8.04
C GLU A 25 51.94 0.50 -6.53
N ARG A 26 53.05 -0.19 -6.21
CA ARG A 26 54.04 0.11 -5.15
C ARG A 26 53.59 0.11 -3.68
N GLN A 27 54.02 -0.93 -2.96
CA GLN A 27 54.67 -0.75 -1.67
C GLN A 27 56.01 -1.52 -1.62
N LYS A 28 57.08 -0.74 -1.42
CA LYS A 28 58.44 -1.21 -1.08
C LYS A 28 58.50 -1.48 0.41
N SER A 29 59.03 -2.62 0.83
CA SER A 29 59.60 -2.78 2.17
C SER A 29 60.91 -3.56 2.11
N HIS A 30 61.98 -2.78 2.19
CA HIS A 30 63.28 -2.99 2.80
C HIS A 30 63.74 -4.43 3.15
N ILE A 31 64.90 -4.77 2.59
CA ILE A 31 65.75 -5.94 2.82
C ILE A 31 66.46 -5.80 4.17
N VAL A 32 66.47 -6.84 5.00
CA VAL A 32 67.48 -7.02 6.05
C VAL A 32 68.14 -8.37 5.83
N ASP A 33 69.45 -8.29 5.64
CA ASP A 33 70.38 -9.38 5.47
C ASP A 33 70.52 -10.15 6.79
N SER A 34 70.43 -11.48 6.76
CA SER A 34 70.98 -12.31 7.84
C SER A 34 71.31 -13.69 7.30
N SER A 35 72.57 -13.85 6.96
CA SER A 35 73.18 -15.14 6.65
C SER A 35 73.33 -15.95 7.94
N GLN A 36 72.71 -17.14 8.06
CA GLN A 36 73.33 -18.22 8.82
C GLN A 36 72.79 -19.62 8.53
N SER A 37 73.77 -20.48 8.26
CA SER A 37 73.82 -21.93 8.53
C SER A 37 73.12 -22.89 7.56
N MET A 38 73.99 -23.62 6.85
CA MET A 38 73.73 -24.87 6.17
C MET A 38 73.41 -25.98 7.18
N LYS A 39 72.34 -26.76 6.91
CA LYS A 39 72.20 -28.22 7.10
C LYS A 39 70.70 -28.59 7.20
N ALA A 40 70.14 -29.19 6.14
CA ALA A 40 69.03 -30.16 6.23
C ALA A 40 68.61 -30.66 4.83
N GLU A 41 69.50 -31.33 4.10
CA GLU A 41 69.11 -32.08 2.90
C GLU A 41 68.77 -33.52 3.27
N LYS A 42 67.56 -33.74 3.83
CA LYS A 42 66.82 -35.01 3.66
C LYS A 42 65.32 -34.99 4.05
N ASP A 43 64.78 -33.89 4.57
CA ASP A 43 63.33 -33.78 4.89
C ASP A 43 62.49 -32.96 3.87
N SER A 44 63.12 -32.37 2.86
CA SER A 44 62.46 -31.47 1.89
C SER A 44 61.43 -32.17 0.98
N SER A 45 61.58 -33.48 0.73
CA SER A 45 60.65 -34.21 -0.15
C SER A 45 59.30 -34.57 0.51
N HIS A 46 59.27 -34.70 1.84
CA HIS A 46 58.05 -35.00 2.60
C HIS A 46 57.17 -33.75 2.73
N ASN A 47 57.79 -32.60 3.00
CA ASN A 47 57.15 -31.30 3.18
C ASN A 47 56.49 -30.77 1.88
N LEU A 48 57.04 -31.12 0.70
CA LEU A 48 56.46 -30.79 -0.61
C LEU A 48 55.22 -31.61 -0.97
N LYS A 49 55.07 -32.83 -0.43
CA LYS A 49 53.86 -33.64 -0.63
C LYS A 49 52.72 -33.15 0.26
N GLU A 50 53.01 -32.85 1.52
CA GLU A 50 52.04 -32.33 2.49
C GLU A 50 51.43 -31.00 2.04
N ARG A 51 52.25 -30.05 1.58
CA ARG A 51 51.77 -28.78 0.99
C ARG A 51 50.90 -28.95 -0.27
N LYS A 52 51.10 -30.01 -1.05
CA LYS A 52 50.27 -30.30 -2.22
C LYS A 52 48.92 -30.91 -1.83
N GLU A 53 48.87 -31.68 -0.75
CA GLU A 53 47.63 -32.21 -0.20
C GLU A 53 46.77 -31.10 0.42
N ASP A 54 47.37 -30.20 1.21
CA ASP A 54 46.68 -29.04 1.78
C ASP A 54 46.09 -28.12 0.70
N HIS A 55 46.84 -27.86 -0.37
CA HIS A 55 46.35 -27.05 -1.48
C HIS A 55 45.17 -27.72 -2.21
N LYS A 56 45.22 -29.05 -2.36
CA LYS A 56 44.15 -29.84 -2.99
C LYS A 56 42.90 -29.89 -2.10
N GLU A 57 43.07 -29.99 -0.78
CA GLU A 57 41.97 -29.95 0.18
C GLU A 57 41.32 -28.57 0.24
N HIS A 58 42.12 -27.50 0.28
CA HIS A 58 41.60 -26.12 0.22
C HIS A 58 40.82 -25.86 -1.08
N GLN A 59 41.32 -26.35 -2.22
CA GLN A 59 40.64 -26.23 -3.51
C GLN A 59 39.33 -27.03 -3.56
N ARG A 60 39.28 -28.20 -2.91
CA ARG A 60 38.04 -28.99 -2.73
C ARG A 60 37.04 -28.25 -1.83
N GLY A 61 37.46 -27.72 -0.69
CA GLY A 61 36.60 -26.93 0.21
C GLY A 61 36.00 -25.70 -0.46
N LEU A 62 36.79 -24.96 -1.27
CA LEU A 62 36.28 -23.84 -2.06
C LEU A 62 35.29 -24.28 -3.15
N SER A 63 35.48 -25.46 -3.76
CA SER A 63 34.54 -26.02 -4.73
C SER A 63 33.22 -26.43 -4.07
N GLU A 64 33.27 -27.01 -2.88
CA GLU A 64 32.06 -27.41 -2.14
C GLU A 64 31.25 -26.21 -1.65
N ARG A 65 31.90 -25.17 -1.10
CA ARG A 65 31.23 -23.92 -0.73
C ARG A 65 30.55 -23.26 -1.93
N LYS A 66 31.20 -23.20 -3.10
CA LYS A 66 30.57 -22.70 -4.33
C LYS A 66 29.34 -23.51 -4.75
N LYS A 67 29.37 -24.85 -4.58
CA LYS A 67 28.21 -25.71 -4.87
C LYS A 67 27.09 -25.53 -3.84
N GLU A 68 27.41 -25.19 -2.61
CA GLU A 68 26.44 -24.87 -1.56
C GLU A 68 25.76 -23.52 -1.83
N ASP A 69 26.52 -22.47 -2.10
CA ASP A 69 26.01 -21.14 -2.47
C ASP A 69 25.05 -21.21 -3.67
N VAL A 70 25.39 -22.01 -4.69
CA VAL A 70 24.52 -22.21 -5.86
C VAL A 70 23.21 -22.91 -5.48
N ARG A 71 23.26 -23.90 -4.58
CA ARG A 71 22.07 -24.61 -4.08
C ARG A 71 21.22 -23.70 -3.20
N GLU A 72 21.82 -22.82 -2.42
CA GLU A 72 21.11 -21.84 -1.59
C GLU A 72 20.40 -20.80 -2.45
N ARG A 73 21.10 -20.19 -3.42
CA ARG A 73 20.49 -19.24 -4.38
C ARG A 73 19.33 -19.86 -5.15
N LYS A 74 19.44 -21.15 -5.51
CA LYS A 74 18.36 -21.86 -6.20
C LYS A 74 17.13 -22.02 -5.31
N ARG A 75 17.31 -22.32 -4.02
CA ARG A 75 16.22 -22.42 -3.03
C ARG A 75 15.55 -21.06 -2.79
N GLU A 76 16.36 -20.01 -2.65
CA GLU A 76 15.85 -18.65 -2.47
C GLU A 76 15.02 -18.19 -3.68
N GLN A 77 15.50 -18.44 -4.90
CA GLN A 77 14.79 -18.11 -6.13
C GLN A 77 13.46 -18.88 -6.27
N GLU A 78 13.41 -20.13 -5.81
CA GLU A 78 12.18 -20.93 -5.80
C GLU A 78 11.17 -20.40 -4.78
N LEU A 79 11.61 -20.06 -3.58
CA LEU A 79 10.80 -19.40 -2.54
C LEU A 79 10.24 -18.06 -3.04
N GLU A 80 11.05 -17.24 -3.70
CA GLU A 80 10.58 -15.98 -4.28
C GLU A 80 9.54 -16.22 -5.37
N ARG A 81 9.73 -17.24 -6.23
CA ARG A 81 8.75 -17.61 -7.24
C ARG A 81 7.43 -18.10 -6.62
N GLN A 82 7.47 -18.84 -5.52
CA GLN A 82 6.27 -19.26 -4.79
C GLN A 82 5.54 -18.05 -4.20
N ARG A 83 6.25 -17.15 -3.51
CA ARG A 83 5.68 -15.91 -2.95
C ARG A 83 5.03 -15.04 -4.03
N ARG A 84 5.67 -14.91 -5.20
CA ARG A 84 5.11 -14.16 -6.34
C ARG A 84 3.81 -14.79 -6.84
N LYS A 85 3.76 -16.12 -6.98
CA LYS A 85 2.53 -16.84 -7.38
C LYS A 85 1.41 -16.70 -6.36
N GLU A 86 1.73 -16.77 -5.08
CA GLU A 86 0.75 -16.61 -4.00
C GLU A 86 0.17 -15.19 -3.99
N LEU A 87 1.04 -14.18 -4.09
CA LEU A 87 0.63 -12.77 -4.20
C LEU A 87 -0.24 -12.51 -5.44
N GLU A 88 0.04 -13.19 -6.54
CA GLU A 88 -0.76 -13.08 -7.77
C GLU A 88 -2.16 -13.69 -7.59
N ARG A 89 -2.26 -14.88 -6.98
CA ARG A 89 -3.56 -15.48 -6.64
C ARG A 89 -4.36 -14.63 -5.65
N GLU A 90 -3.69 -14.07 -4.64
CA GLU A 90 -4.34 -13.17 -3.68
C GLU A 90 -4.92 -11.92 -4.37
N LYS A 91 -4.15 -11.30 -5.28
CA LYS A 91 -4.60 -10.17 -6.09
C LYS A 91 -5.77 -10.54 -7.01
N GLU A 92 -5.77 -11.75 -7.58
CA GLU A 92 -6.87 -12.22 -8.42
C GLU A 92 -8.16 -12.41 -7.60
N MET A 93 -8.06 -13.07 -6.43
CA MET A 93 -9.18 -13.20 -5.50
C MET A 93 -9.69 -11.84 -5.01
N GLU A 94 -8.80 -10.90 -4.73
CA GLU A 94 -9.17 -9.52 -4.35
C GLU A 94 -9.93 -8.81 -5.49
N ARG A 95 -9.49 -8.95 -6.74
CA ARG A 95 -10.21 -8.40 -7.91
C ARG A 95 -11.58 -9.03 -8.08
N GLN A 96 -11.70 -10.35 -7.88
CA GLN A 96 -12.98 -11.04 -7.98
C GLN A 96 -13.97 -10.53 -6.93
N ARG A 97 -13.54 -10.41 -5.66
CA ARG A 97 -14.34 -9.79 -4.59
C ARG A 97 -14.75 -8.36 -4.92
N GLN A 98 -13.85 -7.56 -5.51
CA GLN A 98 -14.17 -6.21 -5.94
C GLN A 98 -15.25 -6.16 -7.03
N LEU A 99 -15.22 -7.11 -7.98
CA LEU A 99 -16.23 -7.19 -9.04
C LEU A 99 -17.59 -7.62 -8.50
N GLU A 100 -17.63 -8.61 -7.62
CA GLU A 100 -18.85 -9.06 -6.94
C GLU A 100 -19.48 -7.91 -6.16
N TRP A 101 -18.67 -7.18 -5.39
CA TRP A 101 -19.12 -6.01 -4.65
C TRP A 101 -19.71 -4.94 -5.57
N LYS A 102 -19.04 -4.63 -6.69
CA LYS A 102 -19.57 -3.67 -7.67
C LYS A 102 -20.91 -4.11 -8.25
N GLN A 103 -21.09 -5.41 -8.51
CA GLN A 103 -22.37 -5.93 -8.99
C GLN A 103 -23.47 -5.77 -7.94
N ASP A 104 -23.16 -5.99 -6.66
CA ASP A 104 -24.16 -5.84 -5.60
C ASP A 104 -24.54 -4.38 -5.36
N LEU A 105 -23.59 -3.45 -5.45
CA LEU A 105 -23.89 -2.01 -5.44
C LEU A 105 -24.78 -1.61 -6.63
N GLU A 106 -24.53 -2.18 -7.82
CA GLU A 106 -25.37 -1.94 -9.00
C GLU A 106 -26.79 -2.49 -8.81
N LYS A 107 -26.93 -3.71 -8.28
CA LYS A 107 -28.23 -4.31 -7.97
C LYS A 107 -29.00 -3.48 -6.94
N GLU A 108 -28.33 -2.99 -5.89
CA GLU A 108 -28.95 -2.13 -4.89
C GLU A 108 -29.44 -0.82 -5.53
N ARG A 109 -28.63 -0.20 -6.38
CA ARG A 109 -29.03 1.00 -7.13
C ARG A 109 -30.22 0.74 -8.05
N GLN A 110 -30.31 -0.45 -8.65
CA GLN A 110 -31.46 -0.82 -9.45
C GLN A 110 -32.72 -0.96 -8.59
N ARG A 111 -32.63 -1.61 -7.42
CA ARG A 111 -33.75 -1.70 -6.47
C ARG A 111 -34.20 -0.31 -6.01
N GLU A 112 -33.27 0.61 -5.77
CA GLU A 112 -33.59 2.00 -5.43
C GLU A 112 -34.39 2.70 -6.55
N ARG A 113 -33.99 2.52 -7.81
CA ARG A 113 -34.73 3.09 -8.96
C ARG A 113 -36.12 2.48 -9.13
N GLU A 114 -36.29 1.20 -8.81
CA GLU A 114 -37.59 0.53 -8.84
C GLU A 114 -38.52 1.07 -7.74
N LEU A 115 -38.02 1.20 -6.51
CA LEU A 115 -38.73 1.85 -5.40
C LEU A 115 -39.17 3.29 -5.73
N GLU A 116 -38.34 4.07 -6.42
CA GLU A 116 -38.71 5.42 -6.86
C GLU A 116 -39.80 5.43 -7.94
N ARG A 117 -39.86 4.40 -8.81
CA ARG A 117 -40.90 4.30 -9.85
C ARG A 117 -42.25 3.84 -9.32
N GLU A 118 -42.25 2.98 -8.30
CA GLU A 118 -43.48 2.49 -7.67
C GLU A 118 -44.19 3.54 -6.81
N HIS A 119 -43.54 4.68 -6.53
CA HIS A 119 -44.18 5.82 -5.89
C HIS A 119 -44.88 6.72 -6.93
N PRO A 120 -46.22 6.73 -7.02
CA PRO A 120 -46.92 7.69 -7.87
C PRO A 120 -46.58 9.10 -7.40
N LYS A 121 -46.20 9.97 -8.35
CA LYS A 121 -46.04 11.42 -8.17
C LYS A 121 -47.32 11.97 -7.52
N GLN A 122 -47.35 12.11 -6.20
CA GLN A 122 -48.34 12.94 -5.54
C GLN A 122 -48.04 14.39 -5.93
N GLU A 123 -49.05 15.04 -6.49
CA GLU A 123 -49.03 16.43 -6.92
C GLU A 123 -48.58 17.38 -5.79
N PRO A 124 -48.00 18.55 -6.14
CA PRO A 124 -47.47 19.49 -5.17
C PRO A 124 -48.62 20.19 -4.42
N SER A 125 -49.14 19.55 -3.39
CA SER A 125 -49.99 20.23 -2.41
C SER A 125 -49.11 21.17 -1.59
N THR A 126 -49.44 22.46 -1.65
CA THR A 126 -48.81 23.56 -0.93
C THR A 126 -48.94 23.38 0.58
N SER A 127 -48.04 22.61 1.19
CA SER A 127 -47.78 22.69 2.62
C SER A 127 -46.32 22.33 2.86
N ARG A 128 -45.64 23.11 3.71
CA ARG A 128 -44.22 22.96 4.11
C ARG A 128 -43.96 21.69 4.94
N LYS A 129 -44.56 20.55 4.58
CA LYS A 129 -44.27 19.27 5.19
C LYS A 129 -43.14 18.62 4.39
N PRO A 130 -42.05 18.16 5.04
CA PRO A 130 -41.03 17.39 4.35
C PRO A 130 -41.70 16.17 3.68
N PRO A 131 -41.16 15.70 2.53
CA PRO A 131 -41.71 14.55 1.83
C PRO A 131 -41.88 13.37 2.80
N PRO A 132 -42.99 12.61 2.75
CA PRO A 132 -43.27 11.53 3.71
C PRO A 132 -42.19 10.45 3.75
N GLU A 133 -41.39 10.33 2.69
CA GLU A 133 -40.22 9.44 2.63
C GLU A 133 -39.04 9.95 3.47
N MET A 134 -38.78 11.27 3.48
CA MET A 134 -37.72 11.88 4.28
C MET A 134 -37.96 11.67 5.77
N THR A 135 -39.21 11.79 6.22
CA THR A 135 -39.58 11.53 7.61
C THR A 135 -39.26 10.09 8.02
N LYS A 136 -39.53 9.10 7.15
CA LYS A 136 -39.16 7.70 7.43
C LYS A 136 -37.65 7.50 7.54
N PHE A 137 -36.87 8.15 6.67
CA PHE A 137 -35.41 8.09 6.75
C PHE A 137 -34.87 8.76 8.01
N ASP A 138 -35.46 9.87 8.43
CA ASP A 138 -35.08 10.55 9.67
C ASP A 138 -35.41 9.70 10.91
N GLU A 139 -36.60 9.09 10.97
CA GLU A 139 -36.98 8.19 12.07
C GLU A 139 -36.05 6.96 12.15
N GLU A 140 -35.71 6.36 11.01
CA GLU A 140 -34.75 5.26 10.97
C GLU A 140 -33.37 5.71 11.45
N PHE A 141 -32.90 6.87 10.96
CA PHE A 141 -31.62 7.44 11.35
C PHE A 141 -31.52 7.68 12.85
N GLU A 142 -32.50 8.34 13.45
CA GLU A 142 -32.45 8.67 14.88
C GLU A 142 -32.42 7.41 15.76
N ARG A 143 -33.15 6.35 15.38
CA ARG A 143 -33.06 5.06 16.10
C ARG A 143 -31.69 4.42 16.01
N ASP A 144 -31.07 4.46 14.84
CA ASP A 144 -29.79 3.78 14.61
C ASP A 144 -28.60 4.58 15.15
N ILE A 145 -28.64 5.91 15.05
CA ILE A 145 -27.58 6.78 15.56
C ILE A 145 -27.52 6.75 17.09
N GLU A 146 -28.67 6.72 17.79
CA GLU A 146 -28.71 6.57 19.24
C GLU A 146 -28.06 5.25 19.71
N LYS A 147 -28.32 4.16 18.98
CA LYS A 147 -27.70 2.86 19.29
C LYS A 147 -26.20 2.92 19.06
N LEU A 148 -25.77 3.54 17.96
CA LEU A 148 -24.36 3.69 17.63
C LEU A 148 -23.63 4.50 18.71
N GLU A 149 -24.19 5.63 19.14
CA GLU A 149 -23.64 6.47 20.21
C GLU A 149 -23.44 5.69 21.52
N ARG A 150 -24.39 4.84 21.90
CA ARG A 150 -24.24 3.96 23.08
C ARG A 150 -23.11 2.94 22.92
N GLN A 151 -22.95 2.38 21.72
CA GLN A 151 -21.88 1.40 21.44
C GLN A 151 -20.49 2.02 21.32
N VAL A 152 -20.39 3.34 21.13
CA VAL A 152 -19.12 4.07 21.06
C VAL A 152 -18.51 4.31 22.45
N CYS A 153 -19.31 4.36 23.52
CA CYS A 153 -18.83 4.55 24.89
C CYS A 153 -17.70 3.58 25.33
N PRO A 154 -17.79 2.25 25.12
CA PRO A 154 -16.75 1.31 25.54
C PRO A 154 -15.50 1.29 24.63
N LEU A 155 -15.48 2.02 23.51
CA LEU A 155 -14.33 2.04 22.61
C LEU A 155 -13.10 2.71 23.24
N ASP A 156 -11.91 2.31 22.78
CA ASP A 156 -10.66 2.99 23.12
C ASP A 156 -10.64 4.43 22.60
N PHE A 157 -9.79 5.28 23.19
CA PHE A 157 -9.76 6.72 22.92
C PHE A 157 -9.67 7.03 21.43
N ARG A 158 -8.78 6.36 20.68
CA ARG A 158 -8.56 6.63 19.26
C ARG A 158 -9.77 6.24 18.40
N SER A 159 -10.36 5.09 18.68
CA SER A 159 -11.58 4.62 17.99
C SER A 159 -12.77 5.51 18.31
N LYS A 160 -12.91 5.93 19.57
CA LYS A 160 -13.94 6.87 20.02
C LYS A 160 -13.84 8.21 19.30
N THR A 161 -12.63 8.77 19.15
CA THR A 161 -12.44 10.02 18.38
C THR A 161 -12.95 9.89 16.95
N MET A 162 -12.65 8.80 16.24
CA MET A 162 -13.17 8.61 14.87
C MET A 162 -14.67 8.43 14.85
N ALA A 163 -15.18 7.63 15.76
CA ALA A 163 -16.61 7.40 15.87
C ALA A 163 -17.37 8.72 16.09
N THR A 164 -16.88 9.58 16.97
CA THR A 164 -17.44 10.92 17.19
C THR A 164 -17.41 11.74 15.91
N MET A 165 -16.28 11.83 15.19
CA MET A 165 -16.21 12.60 13.94
C MET A 165 -17.18 12.08 12.88
N TRP A 166 -17.32 10.75 12.77
CA TRP A 166 -18.28 10.13 11.84
C TRP A 166 -19.73 10.38 12.25
N ILE A 167 -20.06 10.27 13.54
CA ILE A 167 -21.40 10.58 14.07
C ILE A 167 -21.74 12.04 13.81
N ASP A 168 -20.83 12.97 14.11
CA ASP A 168 -21.01 14.40 13.86
C ASP A 168 -21.28 14.66 12.37
N ARG A 169 -20.54 13.98 11.48
CA ARG A 169 -20.77 14.09 10.04
C ARG A 169 -22.16 13.57 9.65
N LEU A 170 -22.59 12.44 10.20
CA LEU A 170 -23.87 11.81 9.91
C LEU A 170 -25.05 12.62 10.46
N ARG A 171 -24.88 13.34 11.57
CA ARG A 171 -25.91 14.22 12.13
C ARG A 171 -26.19 15.47 11.30
N ASN A 172 -25.35 15.80 10.32
CA ASN A 172 -25.65 16.89 9.40
C ASN A 172 -26.93 16.60 8.60
N ALA A 173 -27.78 17.62 8.46
CA ALA A 173 -29.04 17.50 7.74
C ALA A 173 -28.78 17.17 6.25
N PRO A 174 -29.35 16.08 5.71
CA PRO A 174 -29.17 15.72 4.31
C PRO A 174 -29.85 16.74 3.39
N HIS A 175 -29.23 17.05 2.26
CA HIS A 175 -29.77 18.03 1.31
C HIS A 175 -30.78 17.42 0.32
N ASN A 176 -30.79 16.09 0.18
CA ASN A 176 -31.67 15.37 -0.73
C ASN A 176 -31.92 13.92 -0.25
N THR A 177 -32.86 13.23 -0.90
CA THR A 177 -33.25 11.85 -0.58
C THR A 177 -32.10 10.84 -0.73
N SER A 178 -31.24 11.00 -1.74
CA SER A 178 -30.07 10.14 -1.94
C SER A 178 -29.08 10.26 -0.78
N GLU A 179 -28.88 11.47 -0.25
CA GLU A 179 -28.00 11.72 0.89
C GLU A 179 -28.59 11.18 2.19
N ALA A 180 -29.90 11.32 2.40
CA ALA A 180 -30.59 10.73 3.55
C ALA A 180 -30.49 9.19 3.55
N ARG A 181 -30.68 8.56 2.38
CA ARG A 181 -30.46 7.11 2.21
C ARG A 181 -29.01 6.73 2.50
N ALA A 182 -28.06 7.45 1.94
CA ALA A 182 -26.65 7.18 2.17
C ALA A 182 -26.24 7.31 3.64
N ARG A 183 -26.77 8.32 4.34
CA ARG A 183 -26.62 8.49 5.79
C ARG A 183 -27.09 7.23 6.52
N ASN A 184 -28.30 6.75 6.23
CA ASN A 184 -28.85 5.57 6.90
C ASN A 184 -28.00 4.33 6.64
N VAL A 185 -27.58 4.09 5.38
CA VAL A 185 -26.72 2.96 5.03
C VAL A 185 -25.39 3.00 5.80
N ILE A 186 -24.73 4.16 5.85
CA ILE A 186 -23.46 4.31 6.57
C ILE A 186 -23.67 4.09 8.07
N THR A 187 -24.71 4.67 8.67
CA THR A 187 -25.03 4.50 10.11
C THR A 187 -25.29 3.05 10.43
N SER A 188 -26.15 2.36 9.67
CA SER A 188 -26.46 0.94 9.91
C SER A 188 -25.22 0.06 9.74
N HIS A 189 -24.33 0.37 8.78
CA HIS A 189 -23.06 -0.35 8.63
C HIS A 189 -22.13 -0.14 9.84
N LEU A 190 -21.94 1.10 10.29
CA LEU A 190 -21.14 1.41 11.48
C LEU A 190 -21.71 0.71 12.72
N LEU A 191 -23.02 0.71 12.88
CA LEU A 191 -23.71 0.04 13.98
C LEU A 191 -23.48 -1.48 13.95
N LYS A 192 -23.62 -2.11 12.77
CA LYS A 192 -23.38 -3.54 12.57
C LYS A 192 -21.94 -3.93 12.88
N CYS A 193 -20.98 -3.07 12.53
CA CYS A 193 -19.55 -3.38 12.57
C CYS A 193 -18.79 -2.80 13.77
N CYS A 194 -19.48 -2.11 14.69
CA CYS A 194 -18.86 -1.48 15.85
C CYS A 194 -18.07 -2.49 16.71
N GLY A 195 -18.59 -3.72 16.87
CA GLY A 195 -17.92 -4.82 17.58
C GLY A 195 -16.66 -5.35 16.91
N ASP A 196 -16.50 -5.14 15.61
CA ASP A 196 -15.37 -5.63 14.81
C ASP A 196 -14.22 -4.62 14.70
N ASN A 197 -14.14 -3.67 15.63
CA ASN A 197 -13.16 -2.58 15.62
C ASN A 197 -13.16 -1.79 14.29
N ILE A 198 -14.34 -1.47 13.75
CA ILE A 198 -14.47 -0.78 12.46
C ILE A 198 -13.67 0.52 12.39
N PHE A 199 -13.58 1.26 13.49
CA PHE A 199 -12.81 2.51 13.59
C PHE A 199 -11.28 2.33 13.66
N LYS A 200 -10.79 1.08 13.60
CA LYS A 200 -9.37 0.76 13.39
C LYS A 200 -9.08 0.31 11.96
N LYS A 201 -10.11 0.17 11.13
CA LYS A 201 -10.04 -0.30 9.75
C LYS A 201 -10.35 0.84 8.80
N GLU A 202 -9.65 0.84 7.67
CA GLU A 202 -9.99 1.70 6.54
C GLU A 202 -11.43 1.43 6.07
N PRO A 203 -12.20 2.46 5.72
CA PRO A 203 -11.85 3.89 5.72
C PRO A 203 -12.21 4.64 7.02
N PHE A 204 -12.79 3.95 8.00
CA PHE A 204 -13.35 4.56 9.21
C PHE A 204 -12.30 4.82 10.32
N ASN A 205 -11.05 4.42 10.10
CA ASN A 205 -9.90 4.79 10.92
C ASN A 205 -9.44 6.24 10.68
N HIS A 206 -9.98 6.91 9.67
CA HIS A 206 -9.75 8.32 9.34
C HIS A 206 -11.00 9.17 9.55
N PRO A 207 -10.81 10.51 9.71
CA PRO A 207 -11.90 11.46 9.65
C PRO A 207 -12.77 11.27 8.40
N PRO A 208 -14.09 11.50 8.50
CA PRO A 208 -14.95 11.47 7.34
C PRO A 208 -14.48 12.49 6.28
N PRO A 209 -14.39 12.08 5.00
CA PRO A 209 -14.04 13.00 3.92
C PRO A 209 -15.05 14.17 3.80
N PRO A 210 -14.63 15.31 3.23
CA PRO A 210 -15.50 16.48 3.07
C PRO A 210 -16.61 16.28 2.01
N GLU A 211 -16.54 15.19 1.23
CA GLU A 211 -17.51 14.90 0.16
C GLU A 211 -18.90 14.53 0.71
N ASN A 212 -19.93 14.62 -0.14
CA ASN A 212 -21.29 14.27 0.27
C ASN A 212 -21.43 12.77 0.63
N LEU A 213 -22.40 12.44 1.50
CA LEU A 213 -22.53 11.07 2.02
C LEU A 213 -22.85 10.05 0.92
N ALA A 214 -23.53 10.46 -0.15
CA ALA A 214 -23.81 9.59 -1.30
C ALA A 214 -22.52 9.17 -2.03
N THR A 215 -21.61 10.12 -2.28
CA THR A 215 -20.30 9.87 -2.91
C THR A 215 -19.43 9.01 -2.00
N ILE A 216 -19.47 9.28 -0.70
CA ILE A 216 -18.76 8.49 0.31
C ILE A 216 -19.26 7.04 0.27
N ARG A 217 -20.58 6.83 0.33
CA ARG A 217 -21.20 5.50 0.23
C ARG A 217 -20.74 4.79 -1.05
N GLU A 218 -20.78 5.45 -2.21
CA GLU A 218 -20.37 4.86 -3.48
C GLU A 218 -18.88 4.49 -3.52
N ARG A 219 -18.00 5.37 -3.04
CA ARG A 219 -16.54 5.11 -3.00
C ARG A 219 -16.17 3.97 -2.07
N MET A 220 -16.90 3.85 -0.96
CA MET A 220 -16.76 2.75 -0.02
C MET A 220 -17.49 1.50 -0.52
N PHE A 221 -18.35 1.64 -1.53
CA PHE A 221 -19.27 0.61 -2.01
C PHE A 221 -20.28 0.15 -0.95
N LEU A 222 -20.63 0.97 0.03
CA LEU A 222 -21.52 0.55 1.11
C LEU A 222 -22.95 0.28 0.62
N THR A 223 -23.46 -0.87 1.02
CA THR A 223 -24.84 -1.34 0.84
C THR A 223 -25.44 -1.70 2.20
N ARG A 224 -26.77 -1.80 2.32
CA ARG A 224 -27.44 -2.22 3.57
C ARG A 224 -26.94 -3.57 4.11
N ASP A 225 -26.57 -4.48 3.22
CA ASP A 225 -26.16 -5.85 3.56
C ASP A 225 -24.64 -6.01 3.70
N SER A 226 -23.85 -4.94 3.52
CA SER A 226 -22.39 -4.97 3.56
C SER A 226 -21.85 -5.65 4.83
N MET A 227 -20.85 -6.52 4.65
CA MET A 227 -20.17 -7.23 5.74
C MET A 227 -19.02 -6.40 6.33
N CYS A 228 -18.68 -6.64 7.59
CA CYS A 228 -17.68 -5.88 8.36
C CYS A 228 -16.21 -6.20 7.99
N HIS A 229 -16.01 -7.23 7.16
CA HIS A 229 -14.71 -7.65 6.67
C HIS A 229 -14.74 -7.67 5.15
N GLY A 230 -13.80 -6.98 4.50
CA GLY A 230 -13.60 -7.07 3.05
C GLY A 230 -13.98 -5.83 2.24
N MET A 231 -14.20 -4.67 2.88
CA MET A 231 -14.36 -3.40 2.16
C MET A 231 -13.20 -3.20 1.18
N PRO A 232 -13.43 -3.16 -0.13
CA PRO A 232 -12.38 -2.88 -1.08
C PRO A 232 -12.06 -1.40 -0.99
N VAL A 233 -11.16 -1.05 -0.07
CA VAL A 233 -10.59 0.28 -0.03
C VAL A 233 -9.79 0.40 -1.31
N VAL A 234 -10.22 1.30 -2.20
CA VAL A 234 -9.36 1.77 -3.28
C VAL A 234 -8.17 2.40 -2.58
N LYS A 235 -7.10 1.60 -2.35
CA LYS A 235 -5.83 2.10 -1.85
C LYS A 235 -5.48 3.23 -2.78
N GLN A 236 -5.64 4.47 -2.32
CA GLN A 236 -5.18 5.64 -3.04
C GLN A 236 -3.67 5.46 -3.10
N LYS A 237 -3.20 4.86 -4.19
CA LYS A 237 -1.78 4.58 -4.37
C LYS A 237 -1.06 5.92 -4.34
N ASN A 238 -0.28 6.13 -3.29
CA ASN A 238 0.86 7.03 -3.26
C ASN A 238 0.57 8.48 -3.74
N SER A 239 -0.62 9.03 -3.49
CA SER A 239 -0.87 10.46 -3.78
C SER A 239 0.12 11.34 -3.01
N HIS A 240 0.33 11.04 -1.72
CA HIS A 240 1.23 11.79 -0.85
C HIS A 240 2.72 11.65 -1.22
N LEU A 241 3.17 10.46 -1.65
CA LEU A 241 4.55 10.28 -2.12
C LEU A 241 4.80 10.94 -3.48
N THR A 242 3.81 10.87 -4.37
CA THR A 242 3.88 11.56 -5.67
C THR A 242 3.88 13.06 -5.49
N GLN A 243 3.07 13.57 -4.56
CA GLN A 243 3.04 14.98 -4.20
C GLN A 243 4.38 15.40 -3.56
N LEU A 244 4.92 14.62 -2.62
CA LEU A 244 6.22 14.88 -2.01
C LEU A 244 7.36 14.94 -3.05
N PHE A 245 7.36 14.05 -4.04
CA PHE A 245 8.35 14.09 -5.12
C PHE A 245 8.16 15.33 -5.99
N ASN A 246 6.93 15.66 -6.36
CA ASN A 246 6.63 16.86 -7.16
C ASN A 246 6.97 18.17 -6.44
N ASP A 247 6.78 18.22 -5.12
CA ASP A 247 7.01 19.41 -4.29
C ASP A 247 8.49 19.59 -3.92
N SER A 248 9.31 18.56 -4.12
CA SER A 248 10.76 18.66 -3.93
C SER A 248 11.42 19.40 -5.09
N TYR A 249 12.48 20.17 -4.79
CA TYR A 249 13.16 21.04 -5.75
C TYR A 249 13.63 20.33 -7.03
N ASP A 250 13.98 19.05 -6.92
CA ASP A 250 14.49 18.21 -8.02
C ASP A 250 13.44 17.21 -8.55
N GLY A 251 12.16 17.38 -8.22
CA GLY A 251 11.10 16.46 -8.65
C GLY A 251 11.25 15.04 -8.07
N GLY A 252 12.03 14.88 -6.99
CA GLY A 252 12.19 13.63 -6.26
C GLY A 252 13.34 12.76 -6.77
N GLU A 253 14.19 13.26 -7.68
CA GLU A 253 15.36 12.51 -8.18
C GLU A 253 16.27 12.03 -7.03
N PHE A 254 16.58 12.91 -6.08
CA PHE A 254 17.38 12.59 -4.91
C PHE A 254 16.68 11.57 -4.02
N LEU A 255 15.41 11.82 -3.67
CA LEU A 255 14.63 10.93 -2.81
C LEU A 255 14.45 9.53 -3.41
N SER A 256 14.37 9.42 -4.74
CA SER A 256 14.23 8.16 -5.46
C SER A 256 15.48 7.25 -5.39
N GLN A 257 16.65 7.84 -5.11
CA GLN A 257 17.93 7.13 -5.01
C GLN A 257 18.22 6.67 -3.57
N LEU A 258 17.49 7.21 -2.59
CA LEU A 258 17.71 6.86 -1.19
C LEU A 258 17.14 5.46 -0.89
N PRO A 259 17.86 4.65 -0.09
CA PRO A 259 17.34 3.38 0.37
C PRO A 259 16.12 3.62 1.26
N VAL A 260 14.96 3.12 0.85
CA VAL A 260 13.73 3.22 1.65
C VAL A 260 13.84 2.26 2.83
N PRO A 261 13.72 2.75 4.08
CA PRO A 261 13.71 1.89 5.25
C PRO A 261 12.56 0.88 5.14
N ARG A 262 12.87 -0.42 5.28
CA ARG A 262 11.85 -1.49 5.19
C ARG A 262 10.95 -1.55 6.41
N ASP A 263 11.44 -1.08 7.55
CA ASP A 263 10.72 -0.91 8.81
C ASP A 263 11.20 0.36 9.52
N GLY A 264 10.28 1.04 10.22
CA GLY A 264 10.54 2.29 10.94
C GLY A 264 9.80 3.51 10.37
N ALA A 265 10.11 4.69 10.90
CA ALA A 265 9.59 5.97 10.44
C ALA A 265 10.75 6.87 10.00
N PHE A 266 10.53 7.64 8.93
CA PHE A 266 11.43 8.69 8.50
C PHE A 266 10.63 9.97 8.26
N PHE A 267 11.30 11.11 8.37
CA PHE A 267 10.73 12.42 8.07
C PHE A 267 11.63 13.12 7.06
N ILE A 268 11.06 13.97 6.22
CA ILE A 268 11.77 14.79 5.25
C ILE A 268 11.54 16.24 5.63
N PHE A 269 12.63 16.98 5.86
CA PHE A 269 12.58 18.41 6.12
C PHE A 269 12.83 19.19 4.84
N HIS A 270 11.82 19.94 4.40
CA HIS A 270 11.94 20.84 3.27
C HIS A 270 12.35 22.24 3.77
N MET A 271 13.63 22.58 3.65
CA MET A 271 14.13 23.91 4.01
C MET A 271 14.21 24.79 2.77
N HIS A 272 13.61 25.96 2.81
CA HIS A 272 13.81 26.99 1.79
C HIS A 272 15.00 27.85 2.19
N PRO A 273 15.94 28.16 1.27
CA PRO A 273 16.97 29.13 1.55
C PRO A 273 16.32 30.49 1.84
N ASN A 274 16.76 31.17 2.91
CA ASN A 274 16.37 32.55 3.15
C ASN A 274 16.94 33.40 2.00
N LEU A 275 16.04 33.92 1.16
CA LEU A 275 16.35 34.92 0.14
C LEU A 275 16.41 36.31 0.76
#